data_AF-A0A066VIY8-F1
#
_entry.id   AF-A0A066VIY8-F1
#
_cell.length_a   1.000
_cell.length_b   1.000
_cell.length_c   1.000
_cell.angle_alpha   90.00
_cell.angle_beta   90.00
_cell.angle_gamma   90.00
#
_symmetry.space_group_name_H-M   'P 1'
#
loop_
_entity.id
_entity.type
_entity.pdbx_description
1 polymer ?
#
loop_
_entity_poly.entity_id
_entity_poly.type
_entity_poly.pdbx_seq_one_letter_code
_entity_poly.pdbx_strand_id
1 'polypeptide(L)'
;MLRFRFEAFGRRIININKFHEGIYSDLRNLRSGDGSVCEQPRSPFLQVLHAYNAVNTRKQQKVFKWDHTPHDRLFLAQLDRDLERQTKGLETVSVPVAEPALSFTWDASKSLLEQLGYEKTRAAVTNVKDHVVQKAKSSSRRVAANKSMTHAGLHGLVLGVYNTPAFALSAIGANK
;
A
#
# COMPACT_ATOMS: atom_id res chain seq x y z
N MET A 1 6.79 1.72 10.81
CA MET A 1 5.78 2.57 10.14
C MET A 1 4.38 1.92 10.11
N LEU A 2 4.18 0.73 9.52
CA LEU A 2 2.85 0.10 9.45
C LEU A 2 2.23 -0.17 10.83
N ARG A 3 3.02 -0.69 11.79
CA ARG A 3 2.59 -0.84 13.19
C ARG A 3 2.07 0.47 13.79
N PHE A 4 2.82 1.55 13.61
CA PHE A 4 2.45 2.87 14.11
C PHE A 4 1.10 3.33 13.53
N ARG A 5 0.82 3.04 12.25
CA ARG A 5 -0.49 3.36 11.65
C ARG A 5 -1.64 2.56 12.26
N PHE A 6 -1.41 1.29 12.57
CA PHE A 6 -2.39 0.47 13.30
C PHE A 6 -2.64 1.03 14.70
N GLU A 7 -1.57 1.36 15.44
CA GLU A 7 -1.68 1.96 16.77
C GLU A 7 -2.38 3.32 16.73
N ALA A 8 -2.05 4.17 15.75
CA ALA A 8 -2.70 5.47 15.55
C ALA A 8 -4.17 5.37 15.13
N PHE A 9 -4.55 4.32 14.41
CA PHE A 9 -5.95 4.00 14.14
C PHE A 9 -6.68 3.43 15.38
N GLY A 10 -5.94 3.08 16.44
CA GLY A 10 -6.49 2.52 17.68
C GLY A 10 -6.54 0.99 17.70
N ARG A 11 -5.81 0.29 16.84
CA ARG A 11 -5.69 -1.17 16.83
C ARG A 11 -4.32 -1.64 17.30
N ARG A 12 -4.31 -2.59 18.25
CA ARG A 12 -3.09 -3.23 18.74
C ARG A 12 -2.86 -4.55 17.99
N ILE A 13 -1.66 -4.74 17.46
CA ILE A 13 -1.26 -6.00 16.81
C ILE A 13 -1.00 -7.06 17.88
N ILE A 14 -1.77 -8.15 17.86
CA ILE A 14 -1.64 -9.26 18.82
C ILE A 14 -0.76 -10.40 18.27
N ASN A 15 -0.77 -10.62 16.95
CA ASN A 15 0.01 -11.67 16.31
C ASN A 15 0.99 -11.06 15.30
N ILE A 16 2.19 -10.70 15.77
CA ILE A 16 3.21 -10.05 14.94
C ILE A 16 3.66 -10.91 13.75
N ASN A 17 3.71 -12.23 13.93
CA ASN A 17 4.18 -13.14 12.89
C ASN A 17 3.18 -13.21 11.73
N LYS A 18 1.88 -13.41 12.03
CA LYS A 18 0.81 -13.36 11.02
C LYS A 18 0.71 -11.97 10.38
N PHE A 19 0.94 -10.91 11.15
CA PHE A 19 0.99 -9.54 10.61
C PHE A 19 2.09 -9.38 9.56
N HIS A 20 3.32 -9.77 9.90
CA HIS A 20 4.43 -9.72 8.95
C HIS A 20 4.18 -10.60 7.72
N GLU A 21 3.67 -11.81 7.90
CA GLU A 21 3.29 -12.70 6.79
C GLU A 21 2.27 -12.05 5.84
N GLY A 22 1.23 -11.43 6.41
CA GLY A 22 0.20 -10.70 5.66
C GLY A 22 0.78 -9.56 4.82
N ILE A 23 1.68 -8.75 5.40
CA ILE A 23 2.36 -7.65 4.71
C ILE A 23 3.34 -8.18 3.65
N TYR A 24 4.09 -9.24 3.95
CA TYR A 24 5.02 -9.84 2.98
C TYR A 24 4.29 -10.44 1.79
N SER A 25 3.11 -11.02 2.01
CA SER A 25 2.24 -11.49 0.93
C SER A 25 1.83 -10.34 0.00
N ASP A 26 1.39 -9.22 0.56
CA ASP A 26 0.99 -8.05 -0.23
C ASP A 26 2.17 -7.45 -1.01
N LEU A 27 3.35 -7.38 -0.40
CA LEU A 27 4.58 -6.90 -1.05
C LEU A 27 4.96 -7.76 -2.26
N ARG A 28 4.83 -9.09 -2.16
CA ARG A 28 5.12 -10.00 -3.30
C ARG A 28 4.23 -9.68 -4.49
N ASN A 29 2.96 -9.35 -4.25
CA ASN A 29 1.94 -9.07 -5.28
C ASN A 29 2.08 -7.69 -5.95
N LEU A 30 2.89 -6.78 -5.40
CA LEU A 30 3.17 -5.50 -6.06
C LEU A 30 3.86 -5.72 -7.41
N ARG A 31 3.61 -4.89 -8.42
CA ARG A 31 4.35 -5.01 -9.69
C ARG A 31 5.79 -4.52 -9.53
N SER A 32 6.74 -5.21 -10.15
CA SER A 32 8.12 -4.74 -10.29
C SER A 32 8.15 -3.60 -11.31
N GLY A 33 8.72 -2.45 -10.97
CA GLY A 33 8.77 -1.28 -11.86
C GLY A 33 8.82 0.07 -11.15
N ASP A 34 7.87 0.35 -10.25
CA ASP A 34 7.62 1.73 -9.77
C ASP A 34 8.21 2.04 -8.37
N GLY A 35 9.16 1.22 -7.92
CA GLY A 35 9.65 1.26 -6.52
C GLY A 35 10.19 -0.07 -6.01
N SER A 36 10.16 -1.11 -6.83
CA SER A 36 10.82 -2.39 -6.55
C SER A 36 11.62 -2.89 -7.73
N VAL A 37 12.76 -3.53 -7.43
CA VAL A 37 13.71 -4.09 -8.38
C VAL A 37 13.89 -5.57 -8.06
N CYS A 38 13.93 -6.42 -9.08
CA CYS A 38 14.27 -7.83 -8.91
C CYS A 38 15.78 -8.01 -9.08
N GLU A 39 16.48 -8.08 -7.96
CA GLU A 39 17.92 -8.31 -7.89
C GLU A 39 18.25 -9.77 -8.21
N GLN A 40 19.13 -9.96 -9.20
CA GLN A 40 19.56 -11.28 -9.64
C GLN A 40 20.35 -12.00 -8.54
N PRO A 41 20.32 -13.35 -8.53
CA PRO A 41 21.18 -14.13 -7.66
C PRO A 41 22.64 -13.68 -7.78
N ARG A 42 23.32 -13.53 -6.63
CA ARG A 42 24.73 -13.09 -6.56
C ARG A 42 25.00 -11.69 -7.15
N SER A 43 24.00 -10.81 -7.26
CA SER A 43 24.30 -9.40 -7.60
C SER A 43 25.23 -8.77 -6.55
N PRO A 44 26.06 -7.78 -6.92
CA PRO A 44 26.96 -7.12 -5.96
C PRO A 44 26.22 -6.60 -4.72
N PHE A 45 25.01 -6.08 -4.92
CA PHE A 45 24.14 -5.63 -3.83
C PHE A 45 23.78 -6.76 -2.86
N LEU A 46 23.30 -7.90 -3.37
CA LEU A 46 22.96 -9.05 -2.52
C LEU A 46 24.18 -9.69 -1.85
N GLN A 47 25.36 -9.64 -2.49
CA GLN A 47 26.61 -10.10 -1.89
C GLN A 47 27.00 -9.25 -0.68
N VAL A 48 26.86 -7.92 -0.77
CA VAL A 48 27.09 -7.02 0.37
C VAL A 48 26.13 -7.35 1.52
N LEU A 49 24.83 -7.50 1.24
CA LEU A 49 23.85 -7.86 2.27
C LEU A 49 24.13 -9.22 2.92
N HIS A 50 24.62 -10.19 2.13
CA HIS A 50 25.03 -11.50 2.64
C HIS A 50 26.28 -11.40 3.52
N ALA A 51 27.27 -10.59 3.14
CA ALA A 51 28.48 -10.36 3.93
C ALA A 51 28.16 -9.76 5.32
N TYR A 52 27.12 -8.93 5.41
CA TYR A 52 26.63 -8.36 6.67
C TYR A 52 25.59 -9.22 7.39
N ASN A 53 25.39 -10.49 6.99
CA ASN A 53 24.37 -11.39 7.55
C ASN A 53 22.93 -10.83 7.54
N ALA A 54 22.65 -9.83 6.69
CA ALA A 54 21.33 -9.23 6.59
C ALA A 54 20.36 -10.13 5.81
N VAL A 55 20.87 -10.87 4.83
CA VAL A 55 20.08 -11.81 4.01
C VAL A 55 20.93 -13.03 3.65
N ASN A 56 20.37 -14.23 3.86
CA ASN A 56 20.97 -15.49 3.43
C ASN A 56 20.11 -16.16 2.34
N THR A 57 20.29 -15.75 1.08
CA THR A 57 19.53 -16.28 -0.06
C THR A 57 20.41 -16.46 -1.30
N ARG A 58 20.09 -17.49 -2.07
CA ARG A 58 20.69 -17.77 -3.39
C ARG A 58 19.68 -17.58 -4.53
N LYS A 59 18.47 -17.13 -4.21
CA LYS A 59 17.39 -16.89 -5.18
C LYS A 59 17.32 -15.40 -5.51
N GLN A 60 16.73 -15.09 -6.66
CA GLN A 60 16.39 -13.73 -7.02
C GLN A 60 15.57 -13.08 -5.88
N GLN A 61 15.91 -11.86 -5.51
CA GLN A 61 15.21 -11.13 -4.45
C GLN A 61 14.51 -9.91 -5.01
N LYS A 62 13.28 -9.72 -4.58
CA LYS A 62 12.55 -8.49 -4.85
C LYS A 62 12.88 -7.48 -3.76
N VAL A 63 13.60 -6.45 -4.14
CA VAL A 63 14.07 -5.38 -3.26
C VAL A 63 13.16 -4.17 -3.47
N PHE A 64 12.75 -3.55 -2.37
CA PHE A 64 11.87 -2.39 -2.39
C PHE A 64 12.63 -1.16 -1.92
N LYS A 65 12.43 -0.04 -2.61
CA LYS A 65 12.84 1.27 -2.09
C LYS A 65 11.83 1.68 -1.03
N TRP A 66 12.32 2.03 0.15
CA TRP A 66 11.47 2.37 1.29
C TRP A 66 10.48 3.50 0.95
N ASP A 67 10.97 4.57 0.34
CA ASP A 67 10.17 5.78 0.06
C ASP A 67 9.10 5.58 -1.03
N HIS A 68 9.30 4.58 -1.90
CA HIS A 68 8.37 4.27 -3.00
C HIS A 68 7.44 3.11 -2.65
N THR A 69 7.61 2.50 -1.47
CA THR A 69 6.74 1.40 -1.04
C THR A 69 5.37 1.98 -0.69
N PRO A 70 4.25 1.46 -1.25
CA PRO A 70 2.92 2.01 -1.02
C PRO A 70 2.39 1.61 0.37
N HIS A 71 2.95 2.22 1.43
CA HIS A 71 2.65 1.92 2.83
C HIS A 71 1.16 2.05 3.16
N ASP A 72 0.50 3.06 2.60
CA ASP A 72 -0.93 3.32 2.77
C ASP A 72 -1.77 2.17 2.22
N ARG A 73 -1.41 1.65 1.05
CA ARG A 73 -2.08 0.50 0.45
C ARG A 73 -1.89 -0.76 1.28
N LEU A 74 -0.68 -0.98 1.80
CA LEU A 74 -0.38 -2.12 2.68
C LEU A 74 -1.16 -2.04 3.99
N PHE A 75 -1.28 -0.83 4.55
CA PHE A 75 -2.09 -0.58 5.75
C PHE A 75 -3.56 -0.91 5.48
N LEU A 76 -4.15 -0.33 4.43
CA LEU A 76 -5.55 -0.55 4.09
C LEU A 76 -5.85 -2.02 3.79
N ALA A 77 -5.01 -2.70 3.01
CA ALA A 77 -5.20 -4.11 2.67
C ALA A 77 -5.13 -5.04 3.89
N GLN A 78 -4.27 -4.72 4.87
CA GLN A 78 -4.20 -5.49 6.11
C GLN A 78 -5.38 -5.19 7.03
N LEU A 79 -5.79 -3.92 7.12
CA LEU A 79 -6.92 -3.50 7.94
C LEU A 79 -8.24 -4.10 7.43
N ASP A 80 -8.46 -4.06 6.12
CA ASP A 80 -9.64 -4.62 5.44
C ASP A 80 -9.81 -6.12 5.76
N ARG A 81 -8.72 -6.89 5.63
CA ARG A 81 -8.70 -8.32 5.99
C ARG A 81 -9.01 -8.57 7.47
N ASP A 82 -8.46 -7.75 8.36
CA ASP A 82 -8.72 -7.88 9.79
C ASP A 82 -10.17 -7.56 10.14
N LEU A 83 -10.77 -6.56 9.50
CA LEU A 83 -12.17 -6.19 9.69
C LEU A 83 -13.11 -7.27 9.14
N GLU A 84 -12.86 -7.78 7.94
CA GLU A 84 -13.62 -8.90 7.39
C GLU A 84 -13.58 -10.14 8.28
N ARG A 85 -12.40 -10.46 8.83
CA ARG A 85 -12.25 -11.59 9.77
C ARG A 85 -12.99 -11.32 11.08
N GLN A 86 -12.92 -10.09 11.59
CA GLN A 86 -13.64 -9.67 12.79
C GLN A 86 -15.16 -9.86 12.63
N THR A 87 -15.73 -9.42 11.51
CA THR A 87 -17.16 -9.59 11.20
C THR A 87 -17.56 -11.06 11.10
N LYS A 88 -16.67 -11.92 10.60
CA LYS A 88 -16.88 -13.37 10.51
C LYS A 88 -16.61 -14.12 11.82
N GLY A 89 -16.22 -13.43 12.90
CA GLY A 89 -15.83 -14.06 14.16
C GLY A 89 -14.57 -14.91 14.08
N LEU A 90 -13.71 -14.67 13.08
CA LEU A 90 -12.46 -15.38 12.87
C LEU A 90 -11.31 -14.69 13.62
N GLU A 91 -10.23 -15.43 13.84
CA GLU A 91 -9.01 -14.90 14.47
C GLU A 91 -8.42 -13.76 13.62
N THR A 92 -8.38 -12.57 14.23
CA THR A 92 -7.78 -11.35 13.66
C THR A 92 -6.33 -11.21 14.07
N VAL A 93 -5.57 -10.43 13.30
CA VAL A 93 -4.15 -10.15 13.58
C VAL A 93 -3.98 -8.98 14.56
N SER A 94 -4.96 -8.07 14.58
CA SER A 94 -5.03 -6.91 15.47
C SER A 94 -6.40 -6.79 16.14
N VAL A 95 -6.43 -6.17 17.32
CA VAL A 95 -7.66 -5.92 18.11
C VAL A 95 -7.87 -4.43 18.32
N PRO A 96 -9.12 -3.93 18.31
CA PRO A 96 -9.40 -2.55 18.64
C PRO A 96 -9.17 -2.31 20.14
N VAL A 97 -8.44 -1.24 20.47
CA VAL A 97 -8.09 -0.83 21.85
C VAL A 97 -8.45 0.63 22.11
N ALA A 98 -8.47 1.47 21.08
CA ALA A 98 -8.80 2.89 21.19
C ALA A 98 -9.67 3.36 20.01
N GLU A 99 -10.21 4.56 20.13
CA GLU A 99 -10.88 5.24 19.02
C GLU A 99 -9.87 5.64 17.94
N PRO A 100 -10.25 5.62 16.64
CA PRO A 100 -11.57 5.30 16.08
C PRO A 100 -11.89 3.81 15.95
N ALA A 101 -10.96 2.89 16.22
CA ALA A 101 -11.17 1.46 15.95
C ALA A 101 -12.29 0.80 16.76
N LEU A 102 -12.64 1.35 17.94
CA LEU A 102 -13.72 0.83 18.79
C LEU A 102 -15.11 1.19 18.23
N SER A 103 -15.31 2.44 17.79
CA SER A 103 -16.58 2.90 17.21
C SER A 103 -16.76 2.58 15.73
N PHE A 104 -15.69 2.17 15.04
CA PHE A 104 -15.72 1.88 13.61
C PHE A 104 -16.59 0.65 13.28
N THR A 105 -17.67 0.87 12.54
CA THR A 105 -18.54 -0.20 12.02
C THR A 105 -18.17 -0.53 10.59
N TRP A 106 -17.68 -1.75 10.37
CA TRP A 106 -17.33 -2.24 9.03
C TRP A 106 -18.56 -2.57 8.19
N ASP A 107 -18.64 -2.00 6.99
CA ASP A 107 -19.69 -2.29 6.00
C ASP A 107 -19.08 -2.99 4.77
N ALA A 108 -19.42 -4.26 4.55
CA ALA A 108 -18.89 -5.02 3.42
C ALA A 108 -19.37 -4.52 2.04
N SER A 109 -20.41 -3.67 2.00
CA SER A 109 -20.97 -3.15 0.75
C SER A 109 -20.17 -1.98 0.15
N LYS A 110 -19.31 -1.34 0.96
CA LYS A 110 -18.52 -0.17 0.58
C LYS A 110 -17.03 -0.46 0.65
N SER A 111 -16.22 0.27 -0.11
CA SER A 111 -14.76 0.14 0.03
C SER A 111 -14.27 0.73 1.36
N LEU A 112 -13.24 0.16 1.97
CA LEU A 112 -12.62 0.70 3.19
C LEU A 112 -12.17 2.15 3.02
N LEU A 113 -11.68 2.50 1.84
CA LEU A 113 -11.23 3.85 1.52
C LEU A 113 -12.38 4.87 1.59
N GLU A 114 -13.56 4.49 1.11
CA GLU A 114 -14.79 5.29 1.14
C GLU A 114 -15.29 5.47 2.58
N GLN A 115 -15.30 4.39 3.36
CA GLN A 115 -15.73 4.41 4.77
C GLN A 115 -14.83 5.27 5.66
N LEU A 116 -13.54 5.38 5.31
CA LEU A 116 -12.59 6.25 6.01
C LEU A 116 -12.63 7.70 5.50
N GLY A 117 -13.53 8.05 4.57
CA GLY A 117 -13.74 9.42 4.10
C GLY A 117 -12.72 9.91 3.06
N TYR A 118 -11.97 9.00 2.42
CA TYR A 118 -10.94 9.37 1.42
C TYR A 118 -11.51 9.52 -0.01
N GLU A 119 -12.79 9.86 -0.18
CA GLU A 119 -13.49 9.90 -1.48
C GLU A 119 -12.86 10.84 -2.53
N LYS A 120 -12.14 11.88 -2.11
CA LYS A 120 -11.50 12.85 -3.03
C LYS A 120 -10.25 12.31 -3.77
N THR A 121 -9.87 11.05 -3.54
CA THR A 121 -8.62 10.43 -4.05
C THR A 121 -8.87 9.25 -5.01
N ARG A 122 -10.02 9.20 -5.70
CA ARG A 122 -10.33 8.13 -6.69
C ARG A 122 -9.27 8.02 -7.80
N ALA A 123 -8.58 9.09 -8.16
CA ALA A 123 -7.58 9.10 -9.24
C ALA A 123 -6.33 8.21 -8.96
N ALA A 124 -6.01 7.87 -7.70
CA ALA A 124 -4.82 7.09 -7.37
C ALA A 124 -5.05 5.58 -7.31
N VAL A 125 -6.30 5.13 -7.15
CA VAL A 125 -6.62 3.70 -6.92
C VAL A 125 -7.24 3.04 -8.16
N THR A 126 -7.83 3.81 -9.09
CA THR A 126 -8.55 3.24 -10.24
C THR A 126 -7.70 2.84 -11.44
N ASN A 127 -6.43 3.26 -11.55
CA ASN A 127 -5.60 2.93 -12.73
C ASN A 127 -5.00 1.51 -12.74
N VAL A 128 -5.72 0.51 -12.22
CA VAL A 128 -5.34 -0.92 -12.38
C VAL A 128 -6.46 -1.77 -12.97
N LYS A 129 -7.69 -1.27 -13.06
CA LYS A 129 -8.76 -1.91 -13.82
C LYS A 129 -9.03 -1.05 -15.05
N ASP A 130 -8.33 -1.33 -16.15
CA ASP A 130 -8.76 -1.12 -17.55
C ASP A 130 -7.56 -1.18 -18.51
N HIS A 131 -6.97 -2.38 -18.70
CA HIS A 131 -6.18 -2.70 -19.90
C HIS A 131 -6.24 -4.20 -20.24
N VAL A 132 -7.39 -4.84 -19.98
CA VAL A 132 -7.72 -6.14 -20.56
C VAL A 132 -9.07 -5.95 -21.23
N VAL A 133 -9.16 -6.31 -22.51
CA VAL A 133 -10.28 -6.10 -23.44
C VAL A 133 -10.22 -4.76 -24.19
N GLN A 134 -9.42 -4.73 -25.26
CA GLN A 134 -9.94 -4.50 -26.63
C GLN A 134 -8.84 -4.80 -27.65
N LYS A 135 -8.89 -6.03 -28.19
CA LYS A 135 -8.14 -6.39 -29.39
C LYS A 135 -8.85 -5.71 -30.57
N ALA A 136 -8.19 -4.69 -31.11
CA ALA A 136 -8.70 -3.86 -32.20
C ALA A 136 -8.93 -4.64 -33.50
N LYS A 137 -10.08 -4.40 -34.13
CA LYS A 137 -10.27 -4.44 -35.58
C LYS A 137 -10.10 -3.00 -36.12
N SER A 138 -9.40 -2.90 -37.25
CA SER A 138 -9.35 -1.80 -38.25
C SER A 138 -8.86 -0.39 -37.87
N SER A 139 -7.70 -0.03 -38.48
CA SER A 139 -7.46 1.13 -39.36
C SER A 139 -8.06 2.50 -39.02
N SER A 140 -7.21 3.49 -38.68
CA SER A 140 -6.79 4.59 -39.56
C SER A 140 -6.22 5.78 -38.76
N ARG A 141 -5.34 6.54 -39.43
CA ARG A 141 -4.41 7.57 -38.91
C ARG A 141 -5.05 8.73 -38.14
N ARG A 142 -4.30 9.26 -37.15
CA ARG A 142 -3.89 10.69 -37.10
C ARG A 142 -2.73 10.89 -36.10
N VAL A 143 -1.70 11.57 -36.59
CA VAL A 143 -0.52 12.05 -35.85
C VAL A 143 -0.87 13.40 -35.22
N ALA A 144 -0.61 13.58 -33.93
CA ALA A 144 -0.47 14.91 -33.33
C ALA A 144 0.37 14.87 -32.04
N ALA A 145 1.59 15.43 -32.16
CA ALA A 145 2.35 16.13 -31.13
C ALA A 145 2.49 15.49 -29.73
N ASN A 146 3.58 14.73 -29.53
CA ASN A 146 4.11 14.48 -28.19
C ASN A 146 4.78 15.77 -27.68
N LYS A 147 4.03 16.57 -26.90
CA LYS A 147 4.63 17.57 -26.01
C LYS A 147 5.45 16.83 -24.95
N SER A 148 6.72 17.20 -24.86
CA SER A 148 7.64 16.90 -23.76
C SER A 148 6.89 16.99 -22.42
N MET A 149 6.79 15.86 -21.71
CA MET A 149 6.33 15.85 -20.33
C MET A 149 7.37 16.57 -19.48
N THR A 150 7.01 17.75 -19.00
CA THR A 150 7.82 18.55 -18.10
C THR A 150 8.02 17.80 -16.78
N HIS A 151 9.17 18.06 -16.15
CA HIS A 151 9.64 17.52 -14.87
C HIS A 151 8.66 17.68 -13.68
N ALA A 152 7.53 18.39 -13.87
CA ALA A 152 6.43 18.49 -12.91
C ALA A 152 5.52 17.24 -12.87
N GLY A 153 5.53 16.39 -13.91
CA GLY A 153 4.72 15.17 -13.98
C GLY A 153 5.19 14.02 -13.07
N LEU A 154 6.41 14.12 -12.52
CA LEU A 154 6.95 13.14 -11.56
C LEU A 154 6.51 13.38 -10.11
N HIS A 155 6.00 14.58 -9.80
CA HIS A 155 5.46 14.87 -8.47
C HIS A 155 4.09 14.22 -8.20
N GLY A 156 3.43 13.67 -9.22
CA GLY A 156 2.18 12.91 -9.06
C GLY A 156 2.35 11.44 -8.67
N LEU A 157 3.58 10.94 -8.60
CA LEU A 157 3.90 9.57 -8.18
C LEU A 157 4.24 9.46 -6.69
N VAL A 158 4.62 10.58 -6.08
CA VAL A 158 4.63 10.69 -4.62
C VAL A 158 3.19 10.96 -4.23
N LEU A 159 2.55 10.04 -3.51
CA LEU A 159 1.35 10.34 -2.73
C LEU A 159 1.72 11.32 -1.60
N GLY A 160 2.14 12.52 -2.00
CA GLY A 160 2.47 13.65 -1.18
C GLY A 160 1.22 14.47 -0.99
N VAL A 161 0.94 14.79 0.28
CA VAL A 161 -0.19 15.60 0.76
C VAL A 161 -1.53 14.86 0.78
N TYR A 162 -1.59 13.78 1.54
CA TYR A 162 -2.87 13.41 2.15
C TYR A 162 -3.27 14.54 3.10
N ASN A 163 -4.49 15.07 2.94
CA ASN A 163 -5.11 15.80 4.04
C ASN A 163 -5.32 14.74 5.13
N THR A 164 -4.52 14.79 6.20
CA THR A 164 -4.65 13.85 7.32
C THR A 164 -6.12 13.82 7.74
N PRO A 165 -6.77 12.65 7.76
CA PRO A 165 -8.17 12.59 8.17
C PRO A 165 -8.30 13.19 9.58
N ALA A 166 -9.44 13.80 9.89
CA ALA A 166 -9.60 14.56 11.14
C ALA A 166 -9.21 13.76 12.41
N PHE A 167 -9.41 12.44 12.39
CA PHE A 167 -9.02 11.54 13.49
C PHE A 167 -7.49 11.33 13.62
N ALA A 168 -6.72 11.53 12.55
CA ALA A 168 -5.26 11.43 12.58
C ALA A 168 -4.60 12.75 13.02
N LEU A 169 -5.27 13.89 12.82
CA LEU A 169 -4.81 15.19 13.31
C LEU A 169 -4.78 15.25 14.85
N SER A 170 -5.77 14.63 15.51
CA SER A 170 -5.79 14.54 16.98
C SER A 170 -4.68 13.63 17.54
N ALA A 171 -4.32 12.57 16.83
CA ALA A 171 -3.22 11.68 17.21
C ALA A 171 -1.82 12.30 17.01
N ILE A 172 -1.69 13.27 16.10
CA ILE A 172 -0.42 13.95 15.78
C ILE A 172 -0.21 15.20 16.67
N GLY A 173 -1.18 15.57 17.52
CA GLY A 173 -1.07 16.73 18.40
C GLY A 173 -1.07 18.07 17.65
N ALA A 174 -1.52 18.07 16.39
CA ALA A 174 -1.65 19.28 15.58
C ALA A 174 -3.00 19.94 15.86
N ASN A 175 -3.13 20.53 17.04
CA ASN A 175 -4.24 21.43 17.35
C ASN A 175 -3.67 22.73 17.95
N LYS A 176 -3.34 23.67 17.07
CA LYS A 176 -3.24 25.11 17.34
C LYS A 176 -3.70 25.84 16.08
#